data_AF-A0AAN8IWF1-F1
#
_entry.id   AF-A0AAN8IWF1-F1
#
_cell.length_a   1.000
_cell.length_b   1.000
_cell.length_c   1.000
_cell.angle_alpha   90.00
_cell.angle_beta   90.00
_cell.angle_gamma   90.00
#
_symmetry.space_group_name_H-M   'P 1'
#
loop_
_entity.id
_entity.type
_entity.pdbx_description
1 polymer ?
#
loop_
_entity_poly.entity_id
_entity_poly.type
_entity_poly.pdbx_seq_one_letter_code
_entity_poly.pdbx_strand_id
1 'polypeptide(L)'
;SCCIFYLFIQKVVNASSGIQPQTSEHLLLCSIFCPNKVVIVLNKTDLVKKDEIPAITRKVRKALVALGILENSPIVPLSLVNHTDSTLTELLEVLQNAIFEPHREVSTR
;
A
#
# COMPACT_ATOMS: atom_id res chain seq x y z
N SER A 1 10.30 -2.43 17.05
CA SER A 1 10.81 -2.17 15.69
C SER A 1 9.67 -2.21 14.69
N CYS A 2 9.12 -1.05 14.32
CA CYS A 2 8.00 -0.95 13.38
C CYS A 2 8.50 -0.19 12.16
N CYS A 3 8.77 -0.89 11.07
CA CYS A 3 9.13 -0.25 9.82
C CYS A 3 7.83 0.22 9.16
N ILE A 4 7.51 1.50 9.30
CA ILE A 4 6.55 2.16 8.41
C ILE A 4 7.30 2.34 7.09
N PHE A 5 7.35 1.28 6.27
CA PHE A 5 7.72 1.47 4.88
C PHE A 5 6.52 2.12 4.22
N TYR A 6 6.59 3.46 4.15
CA TYR A 6 5.96 4.19 3.08
C TYR A 6 6.49 3.56 1.81
N LEU A 7 5.67 2.69 1.25
CA LEU A 7 5.90 2.09 -0.03
C LEU A 7 5.70 3.23 -1.03
N PHE A 8 6.74 4.08 -1.15
CA PHE A 8 6.93 5.04 -2.23
C PHE A 8 7.21 4.20 -3.47
N ILE A 9 6.18 3.51 -3.93
CA ILE A 9 6.23 2.80 -5.19
C ILE A 9 6.20 3.91 -6.26
N GLN A 10 7.38 4.41 -6.62
CA GLN A 10 7.58 5.28 -7.79
C GLN A 10 7.07 4.64 -9.10
N LYS A 11 6.78 3.32 -9.08
CA LYS A 11 6.09 2.59 -10.15
C LYS A 11 5.00 1.68 -9.62
N VAL A 12 3.92 2.28 -9.13
CA VAL A 12 2.75 1.56 -8.60
C VAL A 12 2.39 0.46 -9.58
N VAL A 13 1.91 -0.67 -9.05
CA VAL A 13 1.07 -1.63 -9.78
C VAL A 13 0.26 -0.85 -10.80
N ASN A 14 0.73 -0.82 -12.04
CA ASN A 14 0.05 -0.04 -13.04
C ASN A 14 -1.27 -0.77 -13.19
N ALA A 15 -2.38 -0.07 -13.05
CA ALA A 15 -3.69 -0.70 -13.16
C ALA A 15 -3.82 -1.48 -14.50
N SER A 16 -3.05 -1.05 -15.51
CA SER A 16 -2.83 -1.74 -16.79
C SER A 16 -1.75 -2.85 -16.79
N SER A 17 -0.70 -2.79 -15.95
CA SER A 17 0.51 -3.65 -16.07
C SER A 17 0.85 -4.53 -14.86
N GLY A 18 0.06 -4.50 -13.78
CA GLY A 18 0.29 -5.37 -12.60
C GLY A 18 1.53 -5.02 -11.77
N ILE A 19 1.94 -5.93 -10.89
CA ILE A 19 3.04 -5.74 -9.91
C ILE A 19 4.40 -5.72 -10.62
N GLN A 20 5.20 -4.69 -10.36
CA GLN A 20 6.52 -4.51 -10.97
C GLN A 20 7.61 -5.23 -10.16
N PRO A 21 8.75 -5.62 -10.76
CA PRO A 21 9.83 -6.33 -10.07
C PRO A 21 10.33 -5.63 -8.79
N GLN A 22 10.50 -4.31 -8.84
CA GLN A 22 10.90 -3.51 -7.67
C GLN A 22 9.84 -3.51 -6.56
N THR A 23 8.56 -3.60 -6.93
CA THR A 23 7.45 -3.74 -5.98
C THR A 23 7.50 -5.09 -5.29
N SER A 24 7.82 -6.16 -6.03
CA SER A 24 7.96 -7.51 -5.47
C SER A 24 9.10 -7.61 -4.44
N GLU A 25 10.25 -6.98 -4.69
CA GLU A 25 11.38 -6.95 -3.74
C GLU A 25 11.01 -6.25 -2.42
N HIS A 26 10.38 -5.09 -2.49
CA HIS A 26 9.94 -4.38 -1.29
C HIS A 26 8.85 -5.14 -0.53
N LEU A 27 7.90 -5.77 -1.25
CA LEU A 27 6.87 -6.59 -0.62
C LEU A 27 7.45 -7.83 0.07
N LEU A 28 8.49 -8.45 -0.50
CA LEU A 28 9.20 -9.56 0.13
C LEU A 28 9.85 -9.12 1.45
N LEU A 29 10.52 -7.97 1.48
CA LEU A 29 11.06 -7.41 2.73
C LEU A 29 9.94 -7.12 3.74
N CYS A 30 8.82 -6.55 3.30
CA CYS A 30 7.68 -6.27 4.18
C CYS A 30 7.10 -7.56 4.77
N SER A 31 7.01 -8.63 3.99
CA SER A 31 6.55 -9.95 4.46
C SER A 31 7.42 -10.49 5.60
N ILE A 32 8.74 -10.29 5.53
CA ILE A 32 9.68 -10.79 6.53
C ILE A 32 9.63 -9.93 7.80
N PHE A 33 9.63 -8.61 7.66
CA PHE A 33 9.79 -7.70 8.80
C PHE A 33 8.48 -7.24 9.44
N CYS A 34 7.43 -7.00 8.65
CA CYS A 34 6.20 -6.35 9.07
C CYS A 34 4.98 -6.81 8.22
N PRO A 35 4.68 -8.12 8.12
CA PRO A 35 3.64 -8.65 7.23
C PRO A 35 2.23 -8.13 7.57
N ASN A 36 2.04 -7.67 8.81
CA ASN A 36 0.75 -7.22 9.33
C ASN A 36 0.55 -5.71 9.24
N LYS A 37 1.55 -4.95 8.79
CA LYS A 37 1.57 -3.48 8.81
C LYS A 37 1.90 -2.90 7.45
N VAL A 38 1.15 -3.33 6.44
CA VAL A 38 1.33 -2.90 5.04
C VAL A 38 0.07 -2.18 4.57
N VAL A 39 0.23 -0.94 4.12
CA VAL A 39 -0.78 -0.16 3.39
C VAL A 39 -0.37 -0.12 1.93
N ILE A 40 -1.29 -0.45 1.02
CA ILE A 40 -1.04 -0.42 -0.42
C ILE A 40 -1.82 0.73 -1.04
N VAL A 41 -1.14 1.48 -1.89
CA VAL A 41 -1.75 2.54 -2.68
C VAL A 41 -1.76 2.11 -4.15
N LEU A 42 -2.94 2.08 -4.78
CA LEU A 42 -3.09 1.87 -6.22
C LEU A 42 -3.20 3.22 -6.91
N ASN A 43 -2.06 3.77 -7.33
CA ASN A 43 -1.98 4.99 -8.12
C ASN A 43 -2.33 4.76 -9.61
N LYS A 44 -2.55 5.85 -10.34
CA LYS A 44 -2.88 5.91 -11.78
C LYS A 44 -4.21 5.22 -12.13
N THR A 45 -5.17 5.28 -11.21
CA THR A 45 -6.52 4.76 -11.44
C THR A 45 -7.26 5.50 -12.56
N ASP A 46 -6.80 6.69 -12.94
CA ASP A 46 -7.24 7.44 -14.13
C ASP A 46 -6.98 6.71 -15.45
N LEU A 47 -6.01 5.79 -15.49
CA LEU A 47 -5.67 5.04 -16.71
C LEU A 47 -6.54 3.79 -16.93
N VAL A 48 -7.46 3.48 -16.02
CA VAL A 48 -8.36 2.32 -16.10
C VAL A 48 -9.80 2.70 -15.85
N LYS A 49 -10.74 1.88 -16.29
CA LYS A 49 -12.16 2.12 -16.04
C LYS A 49 -12.50 1.82 -14.59
N LYS A 50 -13.45 2.56 -14.01
CA LYS A 50 -13.90 2.36 -12.61
C LYS A 50 -14.32 0.92 -12.33
N ASP A 51 -14.96 0.26 -13.29
CA ASP A 51 -15.42 -1.13 -13.14
C ASP A 51 -14.28 -2.15 -13.14
N GLU A 52 -13.08 -1.77 -13.58
CA GLU A 52 -11.89 -2.62 -13.58
C GLU A 52 -11.14 -2.57 -12.24
N ILE A 53 -11.32 -1.48 -11.46
CA ILE A 53 -10.66 -1.28 -10.17
C ILE A 53 -10.90 -2.45 -9.22
N PRO A 54 -12.13 -2.95 -8.99
CA PRO A 54 -12.36 -4.10 -8.12
C PRO A 54 -11.61 -5.36 -8.56
N ALA A 55 -11.52 -5.61 -9.87
CA ALA A 55 -10.82 -6.76 -10.41
C ALA A 55 -9.30 -6.65 -10.21
N ILE A 56 -8.73 -5.45 -10.37
CA ILE A 56 -7.32 -5.15 -10.14
C ILE A 56 -6.99 -5.26 -8.66
N THR A 57 -7.80 -4.66 -7.79
CA THR A 57 -7.67 -4.75 -6.32
C THR A 57 -7.66 -6.21 -5.87
N ARG A 58 -8.56 -7.05 -6.41
CA ARG A 58 -8.58 -8.49 -6.11
C ARG A 58 -7.31 -9.20 -6.56
N LYS A 59 -6.74 -8.86 -7.72
CA LYS A 59 -5.47 -9.44 -8.20
C LYS A 59 -4.31 -9.06 -7.28
N VAL A 60 -4.23 -7.78 -6.89
CA VAL A 60 -3.21 -7.29 -5.97
C VAL A 60 -3.32 -7.99 -4.63
N ARG A 61 -4.53 -8.10 -4.07
CA ARG A 61 -4.77 -8.81 -2.81
C ARG A 61 -4.30 -10.26 -2.84
N LYS A 62 -4.59 -11.00 -3.90
CA LYS A 62 -4.08 -12.38 -4.07
C LYS A 62 -2.55 -12.44 -4.07
N ALA A 63 -1.89 -11.50 -4.72
CA ALA A 63 -0.43 -11.45 -4.74
C ALA A 63 0.16 -11.11 -3.36
N LEU A 64 -0.47 -10.21 -2.60
CA LEU A 64 -0.07 -9.91 -1.22
C LEU A 64 -0.14 -11.17 -0.34
N VAL A 65 -1.24 -11.91 -0.42
CA VAL A 65 -1.42 -13.16 0.33
C VAL A 65 -0.39 -14.20 -0.07
N ALA A 66 -0.09 -14.34 -1.37
CA ALA A 66 0.96 -15.24 -1.86
C ALA A 66 2.36 -14.88 -1.32
N LEU A 67 2.59 -13.60 -1.01
CA LEU A 67 3.83 -13.12 -0.41
C LEU A 67 3.82 -13.22 1.12
N GLY A 68 2.74 -13.67 1.76
CA GLY A 68 2.63 -13.77 3.23
C GLY A 68 2.21 -12.47 3.93
N ILE A 69 1.74 -11.48 3.17
CA ILE A 69 1.16 -10.24 3.71
C ILE A 69 -0.32 -10.49 4.03
N LEU A 70 -0.83 -9.84 5.08
CA LEU A 70 -2.23 -9.98 5.48
C LEU A 70 -3.21 -9.61 4.36
N GLU A 71 -4.22 -10.46 4.17
CA GLU A 71 -5.29 -10.22 3.19
C GLU A 71 -6.06 -8.91 3.49
N ASN A 72 -6.17 -8.56 4.77
CA ASN A 72 -6.89 -7.38 5.25
C ASN A 72 -6.07 -6.08 5.15
N SER A 73 -4.86 -6.13 4.58
CA SER A 73 -4.09 -4.92 4.31
C SER A 73 -4.94 -3.91 3.51
N PRO A 74 -5.02 -2.64 3.97
CA PRO A 74 -5.80 -1.63 3.28
C PRO A 74 -5.19 -1.34 1.91
N ILE A 75 -6.06 -1.26 0.90
CA ILE A 75 -5.70 -0.95 -0.49
C ILE A 75 -6.48 0.30 -0.90
N VAL A 76 -5.79 1.42 -1.09
CA VAL A 76 -6.41 2.72 -1.41
C VAL A 76 -6.18 3.06 -2.89
N PRO A 77 -7.22 3.04 -3.73
CA PRO A 77 -7.13 3.50 -5.11
C PRO A 77 -7.07 5.03 -5.17
N LEU A 78 -6.09 5.57 -5.88
CA LEU A 78 -5.96 7.02 -6.09
C LEU A 78 -5.40 7.34 -7.49
N SER A 79 -5.60 8.58 -7.92
CA SER A 79 -4.95 9.14 -9.10
C SER A 79 -4.21 10.39 -8.65
N LEU A 80 -2.88 10.43 -8.80
CA LEU A 80 -2.15 11.67 -8.48
C LEU A 80 -2.50 12.82 -9.42
N VAL A 81 -3.01 12.54 -10.62
CA VAL A 81 -3.37 13.58 -11.60
C VAL A 81 -4.79 14.10 -11.35
N ASN A 82 -5.72 13.21 -11.02
CA ASN A 82 -7.15 13.52 -10.86
C ASN A 82 -7.63 13.32 -9.41
N HIS A 83 -6.76 13.54 -8.42
CA HIS A 83 -7.16 13.41 -7.01
C HIS A 83 -8.15 14.50 -6.62
N THR A 84 -9.07 14.15 -5.73
CA THR A 84 -9.89 15.12 -5.00
C THR A 84 -9.43 15.18 -3.55
N ASP A 85 -9.74 16.29 -2.87
CA ASP A 85 -9.43 16.44 -1.43
C ASP A 85 -9.98 15.27 -0.61
N SER A 86 -11.17 14.77 -0.97
CA SER A 86 -11.78 13.60 -0.33
C SER A 86 -10.93 12.33 -0.41
N THR A 87 -10.24 12.07 -1.53
CA THR A 87 -9.37 10.89 -1.68
C THR A 87 -8.10 11.04 -0.84
N LEU A 88 -7.59 12.26 -0.70
CA LEU A 88 -6.46 12.54 0.18
C LEU A 88 -6.86 12.39 1.64
N THR A 89 -8.05 12.84 2.03
CA THR A 89 -8.58 12.62 3.38
C THR A 89 -8.73 11.14 3.69
N GLU A 90 -9.30 10.34 2.78
CA GLU A 90 -9.41 8.88 2.95
C GLU A 90 -8.04 8.23 3.13
N LEU A 91 -7.04 8.63 2.32
CA LEU A 91 -5.67 8.15 2.46
C LEU A 91 -5.09 8.53 3.83
N LEU A 92 -5.29 9.77 4.29
CA LEU A 92 -4.81 10.23 5.59
C LEU A 92 -5.46 9.46 6.74
N GLU A 93 -6.76 9.19 6.68
CA GLU A 93 -7.47 8.39 7.68
C GLU A 93 -6.95 6.95 7.73
N VAL A 94 -6.76 6.32 6.56
CA VAL A 94 -6.19 4.97 6.47
C VAL A 94 -4.77 4.94 7.03
N LEU A 95 -3.95 5.94 6.69
CA LEU A 95 -2.60 6.06 7.23
C LEU A 95 -2.62 6.26 8.74
N GLN A 96 -3.44 7.15 9.28
CA GLN A 96 -3.54 7.36 10.73
C GLN A 96 -3.93 6.09 11.47
N ASN A 97 -4.87 5.32 10.94
CA ASN A 97 -5.30 4.04 11.54
C ASN A 97 -4.25 2.93 11.40
N ALA A 98 -3.41 2.98 10.35
CA ALA A 98 -2.39 1.98 10.09
C ALA A 98 -1.03 2.33 10.74
N ILE A 99 -0.78 3.61 11.03
CA ILE A 99 0.46 4.09 11.64
C ILE A 99 0.45 3.70 13.12
N PHE A 100 1.40 2.86 13.47
CA PHE A 100 1.79 2.63 14.86
C PHE A 100 2.86 3.64 15.24
N GLU A 101 2.61 4.50 16.22
CA GLU A 101 3.66 5.35 16.79
C GLU A 101 4.68 4.46 17.52
N PRO A 102 5.94 4.40 17.05
CA PRO A 102 6.96 3.62 17.73
C PRO A 102 7.30 4.29 19.06
N HIS A 103 7.00 3.62 20.18
CA HIS A 103 7.52 4.02 21.47
C HIS A 103 9.04 3.87 21.46
N ARG A 104 9.75 5.00 21.39
CA ARG A 104 11.20 5.06 21.52
C ARG A 104 11.51 5.23 22.99
N GLU A 105 12.01 4.18 23.62
CA GLU A 105 12.70 4.34 24.90
C GLU A 105 13.97 5.15 24.63
N VAL A 106 13.93 6.43 24.99
CA VAL A 106 15.14 7.24 25.08
C VAL A 106 15.84 6.76 26.34
N SER A 107 16.89 5.93 26.20
CA SER A 107 17.72 5.59 27.35
C SER A 107 18.38 6.89 27.82
N THR A 108 17.82 7.52 28.83
CA THR A 108 18.48 8.56 29.60
C THR A 108 19.69 7.90 30.24
N ARG A 109 20.88 8.20 29.68
CA ARG A 109 22.16 7.91 30.31
C ARG A 109 22.31 8.69 31.61
#